data_AF-A0A6A3HLZ0-F1
#
_entry.id   AF-A0A6A3HLZ0-F1
#
_cell.length_a   1.000
_cell.length_b   1.000
_cell.length_c   1.000
_cell.angle_alpha   90.00
_cell.angle_beta   90.00
_cell.angle_gamma   90.00
#
_symmetry.space_group_name_H-M   'P 1'
#
loop_
_entity.id
_entity.type
_entity.pdbx_description
1 polymer ?
#
loop_
_entity_poly.entity_id
_entity_poly.type
_entity_poly.pdbx_seq_one_letter_code
_entity_poly.pdbx_strand_id
1 'polypeptide(L)'
;MVLGMPWLARHDPVIDWTKRTIVHFGTSCATLVAEGVDALSAKSKKERFDEQSWDSLKSSPFYEVLREYRDVLPDDIPAELPQDKGVQHEIDLVPGTKYCVTR
;
A
#
# COMPACT_ATOMS: atom_id res chain seq x y z
N MET A 1 -0.91 -14.86 -2.11
CA MET A 1 -2.02 -15.22 -3.02
C MET A 1 -2.93 -14.00 -3.14
N VAL A 2 -3.11 -13.45 -4.35
CA VAL A 2 -3.90 -12.22 -4.55
C VAL A 2 -5.33 -12.60 -4.92
N LEU A 3 -6.32 -12.10 -4.18
CA LEU A 3 -7.73 -12.32 -4.48
C LEU A 3 -8.14 -11.36 -5.61
N GLY A 4 -8.40 -11.92 -6.79
CA GLY A 4 -8.78 -11.15 -7.97
C GLY A 4 -10.28 -10.81 -8.03
N MET A 5 -10.65 -10.07 -9.07
CA MET A 5 -12.06 -9.71 -9.35
C MET A 5 -13.04 -10.88 -9.35
N PRO A 6 -12.70 -12.10 -9.86
CA PRO A 6 -13.61 -13.24 -9.80
C PRO A 6 -13.96 -13.74 -8.40
N TRP A 7 -13.14 -13.42 -7.39
CA TRP A 7 -13.41 -13.77 -6.00
C TRP A 7 -14.33 -12.72 -5.36
N LEU A 8 -14.07 -11.43 -5.59
CA LEU A 8 -14.90 -10.33 -5.10
C LEU A 8 -16.35 -10.45 -5.61
N ALA A 9 -16.54 -10.73 -6.90
CA ALA A 9 -17.86 -10.88 -7.48
C ALA A 9 -18.66 -12.08 -6.93
N ARG A 10 -17.98 -13.13 -6.44
CA ARG A 10 -18.64 -14.33 -5.89
C ARG A 10 -19.03 -14.16 -4.44
N HIS A 11 -18.20 -13.48 -3.67
CA HIS A 11 -18.32 -13.42 -2.22
C HIS A 11 -18.91 -12.11 -1.72
N ASP A 12 -18.95 -11.07 -2.57
CA ASP A 12 -19.45 -9.73 -2.24
C ASP A 12 -19.14 -9.29 -0.80
N PRO A 13 -17.85 -9.33 -0.40
CA PRO A 13 -17.51 -9.12 0.99
C PRO A 13 -17.53 -7.64 1.34
N VAL A 14 -17.92 -7.34 2.58
CA VAL A 14 -17.81 -6.01 3.17
C VAL A 14 -16.42 -5.86 3.79
N ILE A 15 -15.66 -4.89 3.30
CA ILE A 15 -14.30 -4.59 3.78
C ILE A 15 -14.38 -3.40 4.76
N ASP A 16 -14.16 -3.68 6.05
CA ASP A 16 -13.98 -2.65 7.07
C ASP A 16 -12.50 -2.25 7.13
N TRP A 17 -12.19 -1.11 6.49
CA TRP A 17 -10.84 -0.55 6.46
C TRP A 17 -10.33 -0.10 7.84
N THR A 18 -11.22 0.29 8.74
CA THR A 18 -10.86 0.80 10.08
C THR A 18 -10.46 -0.36 10.99
N LYS A 19 -11.23 -1.44 10.93
CA LYS A 19 -10.99 -2.64 11.75
C LYS A 19 -10.08 -3.65 11.06
N ARG A 20 -9.75 -3.42 9.79
CA ARG A 20 -8.99 -4.34 8.92
C ARG A 20 -9.65 -5.72 8.86
N THR A 21 -10.98 -5.75 8.82
CA THR A 21 -11.76 -6.98 8.74
C THR A 21 -12.49 -7.09 7.42
N ILE A 22 -12.70 -8.33 6.98
CA ILE A 22 -13.52 -8.67 5.83
C ILE A 22 -14.69 -9.50 6.35
N VAL A 23 -15.92 -9.01 6.21
CA VAL A 23 -17.12 -9.67 6.70
C VAL A 23 -18.06 -10.00 5.55
N HIS A 24 -18.70 -11.16 5.60
CA HIS A 24 -19.70 -11.58 4.61
C HIS A 24 -21.08 -11.15 5.11
N PHE A 25 -21.85 -10.41 4.32
CA PHE A 25 -23.23 -10.04 4.69
C PHE A 25 -24.24 -10.82 3.84
N GLY A 26 -24.56 -12.04 4.28
CA GLY A 26 -25.61 -12.95 3.74
C GLY A 26 -25.05 -14.11 2.90
N THR A 27 -25.40 -15.39 3.09
CA THR A 27 -26.40 -16.07 3.93
C THR A 27 -25.79 -17.37 4.48
N SER A 28 -26.10 -17.69 5.74
CA SER A 28 -25.67 -18.83 6.56
C SER A 28 -24.33 -18.66 7.29
N CYS A 29 -24.49 -18.73 8.61
CA CYS A 29 -23.50 -18.67 9.67
C CYS A 29 -22.41 -19.73 9.48
N ALA A 30 -21.18 -19.30 9.17
CA ALA A 30 -19.98 -20.07 9.47
C ALA A 30 -18.88 -19.06 9.82
N THR A 31 -18.83 -18.72 11.10
CA THR A 31 -17.74 -17.97 11.71
C THR A 31 -16.45 -18.76 11.53
N LEU A 32 -15.60 -18.34 10.58
CA LEU A 32 -14.19 -18.67 10.60
C LEU A 32 -13.46 -17.44 11.14
N VAL A 33 -13.24 -17.45 12.46
CA VAL A 33 -12.29 -16.55 13.11
C VAL A 33 -10.92 -16.91 12.56
N ALA A 34 -10.41 -16.10 11.62
CA ALA A 34 -8.98 -16.04 11.39
C ALA A 34 -8.39 -15.27 12.57
N GLU A 35 -7.76 -15.98 13.50
CA GLU A 35 -6.86 -15.39 14.49
C GLU A 35 -5.71 -14.71 13.75
N GLY A 36 -5.88 -13.42 13.46
CA GLY A 36 -4.80 -12.52 13.10
C GLY A 36 -4.19 -12.00 14.38
N VAL A 37 -3.14 -12.68 14.86
CA VAL A 37 -2.17 -12.00 15.73
C VAL A 37 -1.61 -10.85 14.90
N ASP A 38 -1.82 -9.63 15.35
CA ASP A 38 -0.81 -8.58 15.33
C ASP A 38 -1.40 -7.33 15.98
N ALA A 39 -0.92 -7.09 17.20
CA ALA A 39 -1.10 -5.84 17.90
C ALA A 39 -0.65 -4.69 16.97
N LEU A 40 -1.57 -3.77 16.71
CA LEU A 40 -1.30 -2.54 15.97
C LEU A 40 -0.29 -1.68 16.75
N SER A 41 1.00 -1.92 16.52
CA SER A 41 2.03 -0.97 16.90
C SER A 41 1.82 0.29 16.05
N ALA A 42 1.60 1.43 16.70
CA ALA A 42 1.41 2.73 16.06
C ALA A 42 2.74 3.27 15.52
N LYS A 43 3.41 2.50 14.67
CA LYS A 43 4.70 2.86 14.08
C LYS A 43 4.50 3.97 13.06
N SER A 44 5.36 4.98 13.14
CA SER A 44 5.49 6.04 12.15
C SER A 44 5.71 5.44 10.76
N LYS A 45 5.34 6.20 9.72
CA LYS A 45 5.59 5.79 8.33
C LYS A 45 7.09 5.54 8.07
N LYS A 46 7.97 6.31 8.71
CA LYS A 46 9.43 6.13 8.66
C LYS A 46 9.83 4.79 9.29
N GLU A 47 9.34 4.49 10.50
CA GLU A 47 9.66 3.23 11.20
C GLU A 47 9.23 2.00 10.41
N ARG A 48 8.06 2.03 9.75
CA ARG A 48 7.62 0.92 8.89
C ARG A 48 8.50 0.73 7.66
N PHE A 49 9.04 1.82 7.12
CA PHE A 49 9.96 1.77 5.98
C PHE A 49 11.33 1.23 6.41
N ASP A 50 11.86 1.70 7.54
CA ASP A 50 13.15 1.26 8.08
C ASP A 50 13.11 -0.22 8.50
N GLU A 51 11.99 -0.73 9.01
CA GLU A 51 11.81 -2.17 9.29
C GLU A 51 11.74 -3.03 8.01
N GLN A 52 11.34 -2.43 6.88
CA GLN A 52 11.35 -3.04 5.55
C GLN A 52 12.61 -2.68 4.75
N SER A 53 13.66 -2.21 5.44
CA SER A 53 14.95 -1.81 4.87
C SER A 53 15.59 -2.90 4.00
N TRP A 54 16.48 -2.45 3.11
CA TRP A 54 17.44 -3.25 2.36
C TRP A 54 18.16 -4.32 3.17
N ASP A 55 18.34 -4.11 4.47
CA ASP A 55 18.94 -5.09 5.38
C ASP A 55 18.11 -6.38 5.50
N SER A 56 16.78 -6.29 5.46
CA SER A 56 15.89 -7.45 5.45
C SER A 56 16.02 -8.26 4.15
N LEU A 57 16.40 -7.59 3.05
CA LEU A 57 16.57 -8.21 1.74
C LEU A 57 17.91 -8.93 1.59
N LYS A 58 18.87 -8.77 2.53
CA LYS A 58 20.18 -9.45 2.50
C LYS A 58 20.09 -10.97 2.46
N SER A 59 19.00 -11.53 2.97
CA SER A 59 18.72 -12.97 2.95
C SER A 59 18.12 -13.46 1.62
N SER A 60 17.67 -12.54 0.76
CA SER A 60 17.06 -12.87 -0.53
C SER A 60 18.12 -13.34 -1.52
N PRO A 61 17.86 -14.40 -2.31
CA PRO A 61 18.75 -14.82 -3.38
C PRO A 61 18.92 -13.75 -4.48
N PHE A 62 18.06 -12.71 -4.48
CA PHE A 62 18.12 -11.60 -5.43
C PHE A 62 18.90 -10.39 -4.90
N TYR A 63 19.48 -10.44 -3.70
CA TYR A 63 20.09 -9.28 -3.05
C TYR A 63 21.18 -8.60 -3.90
N GLU A 64 22.00 -9.37 -4.61
CA GLU A 64 23.04 -8.82 -5.48
C GLU A 64 22.47 -8.04 -6.67
N VAL A 65 21.40 -8.56 -7.29
CA VAL A 65 20.68 -7.84 -8.34
C VAL A 65 20.05 -6.58 -7.77
N LEU A 66 19.38 -6.68 -6.62
CA LEU A 66 18.73 -5.51 -6.02
C LEU A 66 19.75 -4.41 -5.69
N ARG A 67 20.95 -4.78 -5.22
CA ARG A 67 22.04 -3.82 -4.96
C ARG A 67 22.52 -3.10 -6.23
N GLU A 68 22.50 -3.77 -7.38
CA GLU A 68 22.82 -3.15 -8.67
C GLU A 68 21.85 -2.00 -9.01
N TYR A 69 20.58 -2.10 -8.60
CA TYR A 69 19.52 -1.10 -8.83
C TYR A 69 19.23 -0.19 -7.62
N ARG A 70 20.22 0.03 -6.76
CA ARG A 70 20.05 0.86 -5.55
C ARG A 70 19.66 2.32 -5.87
N ASP A 71 20.03 2.82 -7.04
CA ASP A 71 19.66 4.15 -7.55
C ASP A 71 18.17 4.26 -7.87
N VAL A 72 17.52 3.16 -8.28
CA VAL A 72 16.07 3.10 -8.54
C VAL A 72 15.26 3.09 -7.25
N LEU A 73 15.82 2.50 -6.19
CA LEU A 73 15.19 2.30 -4.90
C LEU A 73 16.08 2.86 -3.76
N PRO A 74 16.28 4.18 -3.70
CA PRO A 74 17.18 4.79 -2.72
C PRO A 74 16.68 4.60 -1.28
N ASP A 75 17.61 4.52 -0.33
CA ASP A 75 17.30 4.39 1.10
C ASP A 75 16.57 5.62 1.67
N ASP A 76 16.86 6.79 1.10
CA ASP A 76 16.25 8.06 1.49
C ASP A 76 15.66 8.74 0.27
N ILE A 77 14.59 9.51 0.50
CA ILE A 77 14.00 10.34 -0.54
C ILE A 77 14.96 11.51 -0.79
N PRO A 78 15.51 11.68 -2.01
CA PRO A 78 16.40 12.80 -2.31
C PRO A 78 15.63 14.12 -2.22
N ALA A 79 16.30 15.17 -1.75
CA ALA A 79 15.71 16.51 -1.66
C ALA A 79 15.53 17.17 -3.04
N GLU A 80 16.23 16.67 -4.06
CA GLU A 80 16.15 17.15 -5.43
C GLU A 80 14.91 16.60 -6.13
N LEU A 81 14.28 17.45 -6.95
CA LEU A 81 13.17 17.02 -7.80
C LEU A 81 13.69 16.07 -8.89
N PRO A 82 12.89 15.09 -9.31
CA PRO A 82 13.22 14.26 -10.46
C PRO A 82 13.51 15.15 -11.69
N GLN A 83 14.42 14.69 -12.55
CA GLN A 83 14.65 15.37 -13.83
C GLN A 83 13.33 15.56 -14.58
N ASP A 84 13.14 16.75 -15.15
CA ASP A 84 11.98 17.02 -15.98
C ASP A 84 12.03 16.15 -17.23
N LYS A 85 11.03 15.28 -17.38
CA LYS A 85 10.88 14.38 -18.53
C LYS A 85 10.04 15.01 -19.65
N GLY A 86 9.65 16.27 -19.51
CA GLY A 86 8.79 16.99 -20.47
C GLY A 86 7.32 16.55 -20.41
N VAL A 87 6.94 15.73 -19.42
CA VAL A 87 5.55 15.29 -19.21
C VAL A 87 4.95 16.10 -18.08
N GLN A 88 4.16 17.11 -18.43
CA GLN A 88 3.43 17.91 -17.47
C GLN A 88 2.08 17.28 -17.16
N HIS A 89 1.79 17.13 -15.86
CA HIS A 89 0.48 16.66 -15.41
C HIS A 89 -0.37 17.89 -15.12
N GLU A 90 -1.42 18.09 -15.92
CA GLU A 90 -2.43 19.12 -15.71
C GLU A 90 -3.69 18.47 -15.13
N ILE A 91 -4.31 19.12 -14.15
CA ILE A 91 -5.61 18.70 -13.62
C ILE A 91 -6.64 19.67 -14.19
N ASP A 92 -7.42 19.20 -15.16
CA ASP A 92 -8.53 19.95 -15.70
C ASP A 92 -9.64 20.07 -14.65
N LEU A 93 -9.88 21.29 -14.19
CA LEU A 93 -11.01 21.56 -13.30
C LEU A 93 -12.25 21.86 -14.13
N VAL A 94 -13.33 21.15 -13.85
CA VAL A 94 -14.63 21.49 -14.42
C VAL A 94 -15.04 22.88 -13.90
N PRO A 95 -15.43 23.84 -14.75
CA PRO A 95 -15.88 25.16 -14.32
C PRO A 95 -16.98 25.06 -13.25
N GLY A 96 -16.82 25.79 -12.14
CA GLY A 96 -17.76 25.75 -11.01
C GLY A 96 -17.40 24.73 -9.92
N THR A 97 -16.40 23.88 -10.13
CA THR A 97 -15.89 23.00 -9.06
C THR A 97 -15.04 23.78 -8.06
N LYS A 98 -15.13 23.37 -6.78
CA LYS A 98 -14.36 23.96 -5.70
C LYS A 98 -13.23 23.02 -5.32
N TYR A 99 -12.00 23.52 -5.39
CA TYR A 99 -10.86 22.83 -4.84
C TYR A 99 -10.92 22.86 -3.30
N CYS A 100 -11.04 21.69 -2.68
CA CYS A 100 -11.11 21.56 -1.22
C CYS A 100 -9.74 21.13 -0.69
N VAL A 101 -9.04 22.04 -0.02
CA VAL A 101 -7.81 21.74 0.74
C VAL A 101 -8.15 21.67 2.22
N THR A 102 -7.72 20.61 2.90
CA THR A 102 -7.75 20.52 4.35
C THR A 102 -6.49 21.18 4.91
N ARG A 103 -6.64 22.14 5.84
CA ARG A 103 -5.53 22.87 6.49
C ARG A 103 -5.14 22.22 7.80
#